data_AF-A0A7Y5E8S8-F1
#
_entry.id   AF-A0A7Y5E8S8-F1
#
_cell.length_a   1.000
_cell.length_b   1.000
_cell.length_c   1.000
_cell.angle_alpha   90.00
_cell.angle_beta   90.00
_cell.angle_gamma   90.00
#
_symmetry.space_group_name_H-M   'P 1'
#
loop_
_entity.id
_entity.type
_entity.pdbx_description
1 polymer ?
#
loop_
_entity_poly.entity_id
_entity_poly.type
_entity_poly.pdbx_seq_one_letter_code
_entity_poly.pdbx_strand_id
1 'polypeptide(L)'
;MQVTLSSTDDYIITYHQSNETLSEVVVVTFGQINSGLNDSGFGTQFLKKQGIDTIYVGQRNKSFYQGLSGDDFVSAVSPTIAGRKVFTYGSSLGGYAALYFASFLNCIAISFSPRCSVDPLISDVIDKKFSEPFRHTALDELTSAGHLEHVVAYDPGVDIDQAYVDRRVLKAFPRAKLVSVANGLHGVGRAMSYSGVLKPFILSILQTGNVIEFEIDPSLDPRHSGEQALKEYNEGNLEAAQKLAERSLGAGGDENSVFVISRLCERRLTTVNPTTYKIDPTIRKYFLRQFAKKSAKLQSDTDVTMNLIDANCRILNFETAHDLAYFLSIKEPSNDDVKNKLIRVRRIIRHLESLG
;
A
#
# COMPACT_ATOMS: atom_id res chain seq x y z
N MET A 1 3.09 -25.03 11.38
CA MET A 1 4.42 -24.92 12.05
C MET A 1 5.15 -23.71 11.49
N GLN A 2 5.99 -23.04 12.30
CA GLN A 2 6.85 -21.94 11.85
C GLN A 2 8.29 -22.22 12.31
N VAL A 3 9.27 -22.06 11.43
CA VAL A 3 10.69 -22.34 11.70
C VAL A 3 11.57 -21.28 11.04
N THR A 4 12.48 -20.65 11.79
CA THR A 4 13.51 -19.78 11.21
C THR A 4 14.62 -20.65 10.62
N LEU A 5 14.87 -20.50 9.32
CA LEU A 5 15.89 -21.24 8.58
C LEU A 5 17.26 -20.56 8.65
N SER A 6 17.28 -19.22 8.65
CA SER A 6 18.49 -18.41 8.77
C SER A 6 18.14 -17.00 9.24
N SER A 7 19.05 -16.33 9.96
CA SER A 7 18.86 -14.96 10.43
C SER A 7 20.20 -14.27 10.63
N THR A 8 20.27 -13.01 10.22
CA THR A 8 21.39 -12.07 10.43
C THR A 8 20.82 -10.70 10.80
N ASP A 9 21.68 -9.69 10.92
CA ASP A 9 21.25 -8.29 11.08
C ASP A 9 20.68 -7.68 9.78
N ASP A 10 20.85 -8.35 8.63
CA ASP A 10 20.40 -7.86 7.32
C ASP A 10 19.19 -8.62 6.76
N TYR A 11 18.97 -9.87 7.15
CA TYR A 11 17.86 -10.67 6.66
C TYR A 11 17.38 -11.72 7.67
N ILE A 12 16.15 -12.20 7.47
CA ILE A 12 15.58 -13.37 8.14
C ILE A 12 14.85 -14.23 7.12
N ILE A 13 15.05 -15.55 7.19
CA ILE A 13 14.39 -16.54 6.34
C ILE A 13 13.55 -17.43 7.24
N THR A 14 12.24 -17.45 7.03
CA THR A 14 11.32 -18.19 7.89
C THR A 14 10.41 -19.09 7.05
N TYR A 15 10.40 -20.38 7.36
CA TYR A 15 9.47 -21.36 6.83
C TYR A 15 8.15 -21.37 7.59
N HIS A 16 7.06 -21.43 6.84
CA HIS A 16 5.69 -21.54 7.34
C HIS A 16 5.01 -22.73 6.67
N GLN A 17 4.72 -23.74 7.47
CA GLN A 17 3.89 -24.85 7.05
C GLN A 17 2.41 -24.46 7.15
N SER A 18 1.64 -24.65 6.08
CA SER A 18 0.22 -24.29 6.00
C SER A 18 -0.68 -25.29 6.72
N ASN A 19 -0.41 -26.59 6.59
CA ASN A 19 -1.23 -27.69 7.12
C ASN A 19 -0.36 -28.72 7.87
N GLU A 20 -0.96 -29.80 8.39
CA GLU A 20 -0.21 -30.91 9.02
C GLU A 20 0.63 -31.70 8.00
N THR A 21 0.11 -31.84 6.77
CA THR A 21 0.84 -32.44 5.65
C THR A 21 1.63 -31.38 4.89
N LEU A 22 2.80 -31.77 4.37
CA LEU A 22 3.61 -30.91 3.51
C LEU A 22 2.90 -30.71 2.16
N SER A 23 2.88 -29.47 1.68
CA SER A 23 2.35 -29.14 0.35
C SER A 23 3.28 -29.67 -0.76
N GLU A 24 2.77 -30.02 -1.94
CA GLU A 24 3.63 -30.34 -3.09
C GLU A 24 4.35 -29.09 -3.64
N VAL A 25 3.80 -27.90 -3.34
CA VAL A 25 4.29 -26.60 -3.79
C VAL A 25 4.84 -25.81 -2.59
N VAL A 26 5.99 -25.18 -2.76
CA VAL A 26 6.52 -24.16 -1.84
C VAL A 26 6.69 -22.85 -2.59
N VAL A 27 6.22 -21.76 -1.97
CA VAL A 27 6.43 -20.43 -2.53
C VAL A 27 7.33 -19.62 -1.60
N VAL A 28 8.48 -19.19 -2.12
CA VAL A 28 9.37 -18.25 -1.45
C VAL A 28 8.91 -16.83 -1.73
N THR A 29 8.57 -16.05 -0.69
CA THR A 29 8.03 -14.71 -0.84
C THR A 29 8.98 -13.62 -0.35
N PHE A 30 8.95 -12.49 -1.04
CA PHE A 30 9.81 -11.35 -0.77
C PHE A 30 8.97 -10.09 -0.51
N GLY A 31 9.32 -9.39 0.58
CA GLY A 31 8.69 -8.14 1.00
C GLY A 31 9.12 -6.91 0.19
N GLN A 32 8.50 -5.79 0.52
CA GLN A 32 8.83 -4.48 -0.05
C GLN A 32 10.03 -3.83 0.67
N ILE A 33 10.43 -2.64 0.21
CA ILE A 33 11.58 -1.89 0.74
C ILE A 33 11.56 -1.65 2.26
N ASN A 34 10.37 -1.52 2.86
CA ASN A 34 10.19 -1.27 4.29
C ASN A 34 9.59 -2.47 5.03
N SER A 35 9.80 -3.69 4.53
CA SER A 35 9.21 -4.89 5.12
C SER A 35 9.81 -5.29 6.46
N GLY A 36 11.03 -4.84 6.77
CA GLY A 36 11.74 -5.15 8.00
C GLY A 36 12.15 -6.63 8.18
N LEU A 37 12.85 -6.87 9.28
CA LEU A 37 13.24 -8.20 9.76
C LEU A 37 12.06 -8.87 10.51
N ASN A 38 10.99 -9.14 9.77
CA ASN A 38 9.81 -9.84 10.28
C ASN A 38 9.87 -11.33 9.91
N ASP A 39 9.29 -12.17 10.75
CA ASP A 39 9.18 -13.62 10.51
C ASP A 39 8.13 -13.99 9.46
N SER A 40 7.26 -13.05 9.10
CA SER A 40 6.17 -13.21 8.15
C SER A 40 5.90 -11.88 7.43
N GLY A 41 5.33 -11.96 6.24
CA GLY A 41 5.03 -10.75 5.48
C GLY A 41 4.32 -11.03 4.16
N PHE A 42 4.88 -10.48 3.09
CA PHE A 42 4.27 -10.51 1.77
C PHE A 42 3.85 -11.93 1.37
N GLY A 43 2.58 -12.09 0.99
CA GLY A 43 2.03 -13.36 0.50
C GLY A 43 1.85 -14.47 1.56
N THR A 44 2.49 -14.40 2.73
CA THR A 44 2.52 -15.51 3.71
C THR A 44 1.13 -15.98 4.11
N GLN A 45 0.27 -15.06 4.59
CA GLN A 45 -1.08 -15.41 5.03
C GLN A 45 -1.99 -15.83 3.87
N PHE A 46 -1.80 -15.23 2.70
CA PHE A 46 -2.54 -15.61 1.50
C PHE A 46 -2.25 -17.07 1.14
N LEU A 47 -0.98 -17.44 1.00
CA LEU A 47 -0.54 -18.78 0.62
C LEU A 47 -0.96 -19.83 1.66
N LYS A 48 -0.78 -19.55 2.95
CA LYS A 48 -1.22 -20.43 4.03
C LYS A 48 -2.72 -20.71 3.97
N LYS A 49 -3.55 -19.69 3.72
CA LYS A 49 -5.00 -19.85 3.54
C LYS A 49 -5.36 -20.70 2.32
N GLN A 50 -4.45 -20.86 1.35
CA GLN A 50 -4.64 -21.73 0.19
C GLN A 50 -4.03 -23.13 0.40
N GLY A 51 -3.53 -23.46 1.60
CA GLY A 51 -2.89 -24.75 1.87
C GLY A 51 -1.52 -24.90 1.20
N ILE A 52 -0.84 -23.79 0.93
CA ILE A 52 0.48 -23.76 0.28
C ILE A 52 1.52 -23.38 1.33
N ASP A 53 2.57 -24.18 1.44
CA ASP A 53 3.70 -23.90 2.30
C ASP A 53 4.51 -22.73 1.73
N THR A 54 5.10 -21.93 2.60
CA THR A 54 5.79 -20.71 2.17
C THR A 54 7.04 -20.44 2.98
N ILE A 55 8.05 -19.88 2.32
CA ILE A 55 9.24 -19.35 2.97
C ILE A 55 9.21 -17.84 2.78
N TYR A 56 9.14 -17.08 3.86
CA TYR A 56 9.23 -15.62 3.78
C TYR A 56 10.67 -15.18 3.99
N VAL A 57 11.13 -14.25 3.14
CA VAL A 57 12.44 -13.60 3.23
C VAL A 57 12.24 -12.14 3.63
N GLY A 58 12.46 -11.86 4.91
CA GLY A 58 12.53 -10.52 5.47
C GLY A 58 13.92 -9.90 5.27
N GLN A 59 13.98 -8.57 5.20
CA GLN A 59 15.21 -7.81 5.02
C GLN A 59 15.19 -6.57 5.91
N ARG A 60 16.36 -6.16 6.42
CA ARG A 60 16.52 -4.87 7.10
C ARG A 60 15.97 -3.77 6.22
N ASN A 61 15.22 -2.83 6.81
CA ASN A 61 14.60 -1.75 6.03
C ASN A 61 15.62 -1.04 5.13
N LYS A 62 15.26 -0.93 3.84
CA LYS A 62 16.07 -0.30 2.79
C LYS A 62 17.45 -0.97 2.58
N SER A 63 17.63 -2.25 2.93
CA SER A 63 18.86 -2.99 2.58
C SER A 63 18.80 -3.57 1.17
N PHE A 64 17.63 -3.56 0.52
CA PHE A 64 17.42 -4.05 -0.85
C PHE A 64 17.88 -5.50 -1.06
N TYR A 65 17.81 -6.31 0.01
CA TYR A 65 18.35 -7.67 0.08
C TYR A 65 19.87 -7.78 -0.13
N GLN A 66 20.62 -6.67 -0.18
CA GLN A 66 22.05 -6.64 -0.53
C GLN A 66 22.97 -7.33 0.49
N GLY A 67 22.45 -7.67 1.68
CA GLY A 67 23.14 -8.46 2.69
C GLY A 67 22.89 -9.97 2.61
N LEU A 68 22.09 -10.45 1.65
CA LEU A 68 21.78 -11.86 1.44
C LEU A 68 22.44 -12.36 0.15
N SER A 69 23.50 -13.16 0.26
CA SER A 69 24.13 -13.76 -0.90
C SER A 69 23.28 -14.90 -1.48
N GLY A 70 23.52 -15.25 -2.75
CA GLY A 70 22.86 -16.39 -3.40
C GLY A 70 23.21 -17.72 -2.72
N ASP A 71 24.46 -17.90 -2.30
CA ASP A 71 24.93 -19.12 -1.63
C ASP A 71 24.31 -19.27 -0.24
N ASP A 72 24.25 -18.21 0.55
CA ASP A 72 23.60 -18.22 1.87
C ASP A 72 22.10 -18.54 1.74
N PHE A 73 21.46 -17.97 0.72
CA PHE A 73 20.06 -18.22 0.42
C PHE A 73 19.82 -19.69 0.04
N VAL A 74 20.60 -20.24 -0.89
CA VAL A 74 20.51 -21.66 -1.30
C VAL A 74 20.75 -22.58 -0.11
N SER A 75 21.79 -22.33 0.69
CA SER A 75 22.14 -23.11 1.87
C SER A 75 21.00 -23.16 2.89
N ALA A 76 20.35 -22.02 3.13
CA ALA A 76 19.24 -21.93 4.07
C ALA A 76 17.95 -22.61 3.55
N VAL A 77 17.64 -22.45 2.26
CA VAL A 77 16.32 -22.83 1.71
C VAL A 77 16.29 -24.26 1.20
N SER A 78 17.35 -24.73 0.55
CA SER A 78 17.37 -26.03 -0.17
C SER A 78 16.91 -27.23 0.66
N PRO A 79 17.29 -27.39 1.95
CA PRO A 79 16.83 -28.52 2.75
C PRO A 79 15.31 -28.58 2.93
N THR A 80 14.63 -27.43 2.90
CA THR A 80 13.18 -27.31 3.14
C THR A 80 12.35 -27.52 1.87
N ILE A 81 12.94 -27.27 0.70
CA ILE A 81 12.27 -27.33 -0.60
C ILE A 81 12.60 -28.59 -1.40
N ALA A 82 13.49 -29.45 -0.91
CA ALA A 82 13.95 -30.64 -1.61
C ALA A 82 12.78 -31.53 -2.08
N GLY A 83 12.77 -31.85 -3.37
CA GLY A 83 11.74 -32.71 -3.99
C GLY A 83 10.38 -32.04 -4.22
N ARG A 84 10.26 -30.72 -4.03
CA ARG A 84 9.00 -29.98 -4.14
C ARG A 84 9.01 -29.03 -5.33
N LYS A 85 7.83 -28.65 -5.83
CA LYS A 85 7.71 -27.62 -6.86
C LYS A 85 7.90 -26.25 -6.20
N VAL A 86 8.86 -25.46 -6.66
CA VAL A 86 9.22 -24.18 -6.04
C VAL A 86 8.86 -23.02 -6.94
N PHE A 87 8.35 -21.96 -6.34
CA PHE A 87 8.21 -20.65 -6.98
C PHE A 87 8.80 -19.57 -6.10
N THR A 88 9.25 -18.47 -6.70
CA THR A 88 9.47 -17.21 -5.98
C THR A 88 8.36 -16.21 -6.31
N TYR A 89 8.01 -15.34 -5.36
CA TYR A 89 6.91 -14.40 -5.52
C TYR A 89 7.18 -13.07 -4.81
N GLY A 90 7.01 -11.96 -5.53
CA GLY A 90 7.17 -10.62 -4.95
C GLY A 90 6.69 -9.49 -5.85
N SER A 91 6.66 -8.28 -5.29
CA SER A 91 6.32 -7.05 -6.02
C SER A 91 7.33 -5.93 -5.74
N SER A 92 7.57 -5.06 -6.73
CA SER A 92 8.55 -3.97 -6.64
C SER A 92 9.94 -4.50 -6.32
N LEU A 93 10.54 -4.08 -5.19
CA LEU A 93 11.76 -4.68 -4.66
C LEU A 93 11.64 -6.21 -4.47
N GLY A 94 10.52 -6.68 -3.93
CA GLY A 94 10.29 -8.11 -3.77
C GLY A 94 10.18 -8.83 -5.11
N GLY A 95 9.70 -8.15 -6.16
CA GLY A 95 9.64 -8.70 -7.51
C GLY A 95 11.03 -8.86 -8.12
N TYR A 96 11.91 -7.89 -7.88
CA TYR A 96 13.34 -8.02 -8.20
C TYR A 96 13.97 -9.20 -7.45
N ALA A 97 13.78 -9.28 -6.13
CA ALA A 97 14.36 -10.34 -5.31
C ALA A 97 13.84 -11.73 -5.74
N ALA A 98 12.56 -11.83 -6.09
CA ALA A 98 11.97 -13.06 -6.62
C ALA A 98 12.71 -13.54 -7.89
N LEU A 99 12.99 -12.64 -8.84
CA LEU A 99 13.74 -12.98 -10.05
C LEU A 99 15.21 -13.33 -9.75
N TYR A 100 15.87 -12.53 -8.91
CA TYR A 100 17.27 -12.73 -8.53
C TYR A 100 17.47 -14.10 -7.87
N PHE A 101 16.73 -14.38 -6.81
CA PHE A 101 16.86 -15.61 -6.04
C PHE A 101 16.27 -16.85 -6.73
N ALA A 102 15.32 -16.68 -7.66
CA ALA A 102 14.88 -17.78 -8.53
C ALA A 102 16.03 -18.33 -9.38
N SER A 103 17.00 -17.50 -9.76
CA SER A 103 18.15 -17.91 -10.57
C SER A 103 19.09 -18.86 -9.85
N PHE A 104 19.12 -18.81 -8.52
CA PHE A 104 19.93 -19.69 -7.68
C PHE A 104 19.20 -21.00 -7.32
N LEU A 105 17.86 -20.96 -7.26
CA LEU A 105 17.04 -22.16 -7.01
C LEU A 105 16.63 -22.90 -8.29
N ASN A 106 16.93 -22.33 -9.46
CA ASN A 106 16.47 -22.81 -10.76
C ASN A 106 14.94 -23.04 -10.80
N CYS A 107 14.17 -22.03 -10.37
CA CYS A 107 12.72 -22.12 -10.24
C CYS A 107 11.98 -20.94 -10.91
N ILE A 108 10.66 -21.05 -11.09
CA ILE A 108 9.87 -20.00 -11.76
C ILE A 108 9.60 -18.86 -10.78
N ALA A 109 9.75 -17.62 -11.26
CA ALA A 109 9.40 -16.42 -10.50
C ALA A 109 8.05 -15.86 -10.96
N ILE A 110 7.25 -15.39 -10.02
CA ILE A 110 6.05 -14.58 -10.25
C ILE A 110 6.37 -13.17 -9.73
N SER A 111 6.58 -12.24 -10.64
CA SER A 111 7.14 -10.92 -10.33
C SER A 111 6.21 -9.80 -10.80
N PHE A 112 5.91 -8.85 -9.91
CA PHE A 112 5.04 -7.72 -10.18
C PHE A 112 5.83 -6.40 -10.12
N SER A 113 5.96 -5.69 -11.24
CA SER A 113 6.75 -4.46 -11.40
C SER A 113 8.16 -4.56 -10.79
N PRO A 114 8.98 -5.55 -11.17
CA PRO A 114 10.29 -5.76 -10.57
C PRO A 114 11.19 -4.54 -10.76
N ARG A 115 11.78 -4.05 -9.66
CA ARG A 115 12.90 -3.11 -9.71
C ARG A 115 13.68 -3.08 -8.40
N CYS A 116 14.98 -2.83 -8.49
CA CYS A 116 15.83 -2.54 -7.35
C CYS A 116 16.29 -1.07 -7.41
N SER A 117 15.84 -0.23 -6.48
CA SER A 117 16.10 1.23 -6.56
C SER A 117 17.58 1.62 -6.44
N VAL A 118 18.42 0.73 -5.92
CA VAL A 118 19.87 0.93 -5.83
C VAL A 118 20.63 0.34 -7.02
N ASP A 119 19.94 -0.32 -7.96
CA ASP A 119 20.56 -0.80 -9.20
C ASP A 119 21.09 0.40 -10.02
N PRO A 120 22.36 0.37 -10.46
CA PRO A 120 22.99 1.44 -11.25
C PRO A 120 22.22 1.86 -12.51
N LEU A 121 21.35 0.99 -13.03
CA LEU A 121 20.51 1.29 -14.19
C LEU A 121 19.53 2.44 -13.91
N ILE A 122 18.98 2.49 -12.70
CA ILE A 122 17.87 3.39 -12.33
C ILE A 122 18.17 4.27 -11.12
N SER A 123 19.27 4.02 -10.41
CA SER A 123 19.64 4.74 -9.18
C SER A 123 19.82 6.25 -9.37
N ASP A 124 20.21 6.69 -10.56
CA ASP A 124 20.38 8.12 -10.87
C ASP A 124 19.06 8.86 -11.11
N VAL A 125 18.03 8.11 -11.50
CA VAL A 125 16.68 8.63 -11.82
C VAL A 125 15.76 8.49 -10.61
N ILE A 126 15.99 7.48 -9.77
CA ILE A 126 15.24 7.26 -8.53
C ILE A 126 15.84 8.11 -7.40
N ASP A 127 14.95 8.53 -6.50
CA ASP A 127 15.25 9.28 -5.29
C ASP A 127 16.61 8.94 -4.65
N LYS A 128 17.52 9.93 -4.67
CA LYS A 128 18.89 9.86 -4.13
C LYS A 128 18.95 9.64 -2.61
N LYS A 129 17.81 9.49 -1.93
CA LYS A 129 17.71 9.19 -0.50
C LYS A 129 18.22 7.80 -0.10
N PHE A 130 18.47 6.90 -1.05
CA PHE A 130 18.98 5.57 -0.76
C PHE A 130 20.51 5.55 -0.86
N SER A 131 21.18 5.18 0.23
CA SER A 131 22.65 5.12 0.31
C SER A 131 23.19 3.69 0.36
N GLU A 132 22.33 2.68 0.24
CA GLU A 132 22.75 1.28 0.26
C GLU A 132 23.48 0.96 -1.06
N PRO A 133 24.71 0.43 -1.02
CA PRO A 133 25.44 0.10 -2.23
C PRO A 133 24.87 -1.14 -2.90
N PHE A 134 24.87 -1.15 -4.24
CA PHE A 134 24.54 -2.34 -5.02
C PHE A 134 25.70 -3.34 -4.98
N ARG A 135 25.47 -4.49 -4.34
CA ARG A 135 26.43 -5.59 -4.15
C ARG A 135 26.06 -6.84 -4.95
N HIS A 136 24.80 -7.01 -5.29
CA HIS A 136 24.36 -8.14 -6.11
C HIS A 136 24.97 -8.06 -7.50
N THR A 137 25.22 -9.24 -8.09
CA THR A 137 25.42 -9.35 -9.54
C THR A 137 24.19 -8.78 -10.24
N ALA A 138 24.38 -8.01 -11.31
CA ALA A 138 23.24 -7.46 -12.03
C ALA A 138 22.40 -8.58 -12.64
N LEU A 139 21.07 -8.41 -12.72
CA LEU A 139 20.20 -9.48 -13.22
C LEU A 139 20.60 -9.95 -14.63
N ASP A 140 20.92 -9.05 -15.53
CA ASP A 140 21.33 -9.33 -16.92
C ASP A 140 22.71 -10.01 -17.05
N GLU A 141 23.43 -10.15 -15.93
CA GLU A 141 24.67 -10.92 -15.85
C GLU A 141 24.44 -12.34 -15.26
N LEU A 142 23.24 -12.63 -14.77
CA LEU A 142 22.87 -13.98 -14.33
C LEU A 142 22.53 -14.86 -15.53
N THR A 143 23.23 -15.98 -15.68
CA THR A 143 23.07 -16.88 -16.84
C THR A 143 22.34 -18.19 -16.50
N SER A 144 22.20 -18.54 -15.22
CA SER A 144 21.78 -19.88 -14.76
C SER A 144 20.29 -20.20 -15.01
N ALA A 145 19.42 -19.21 -15.24
CA ALA A 145 17.97 -19.39 -15.33
C ALA A 145 17.30 -18.81 -16.58
N GLY A 146 18.07 -18.39 -17.59
CA GLY A 146 17.50 -17.80 -18.83
C GLY A 146 16.58 -18.72 -19.64
N HIS A 147 16.56 -20.02 -19.34
CA HIS A 147 15.70 -21.01 -19.98
C HIS A 147 14.29 -21.13 -19.36
N LEU A 148 14.06 -20.52 -18.19
CA LEU A 148 12.80 -20.58 -17.46
C LEU A 148 11.82 -19.49 -17.91
N GLU A 149 10.54 -19.81 -17.89
CA GLU A 149 9.45 -18.91 -18.28
C GLU A 149 8.93 -18.16 -17.05
N HIS A 150 9.76 -17.27 -16.48
CA HIS A 150 9.33 -16.39 -15.38
C HIS A 150 8.11 -15.56 -15.79
N VAL A 151 7.15 -15.38 -14.89
CA VAL A 151 5.97 -14.54 -15.13
C VAL A 151 6.22 -13.15 -14.58
N VAL A 152 6.17 -12.14 -15.45
CA VAL A 152 6.49 -10.74 -15.10
C VAL A 152 5.32 -9.86 -15.47
N ALA A 153 4.55 -9.44 -14.46
CA ALA A 153 3.44 -8.51 -14.62
C ALA A 153 3.91 -7.07 -14.36
N TYR A 154 3.65 -6.14 -15.26
CA TYR A 154 4.04 -4.73 -15.11
C TYR A 154 3.15 -3.82 -15.98
N ASP A 155 3.18 -2.52 -15.71
CA ASP A 155 2.50 -1.52 -16.52
C ASP A 155 3.51 -0.91 -17.50
N PRO A 156 3.37 -1.16 -18.82
CA PRO A 156 4.28 -0.61 -19.82
C PRO A 156 4.19 0.92 -19.94
N GLY A 157 3.15 1.55 -19.39
CA GLY A 157 3.02 3.01 -19.32
C GLY A 157 3.92 3.66 -18.27
N VAL A 158 4.63 2.87 -17.44
CA VAL A 158 5.57 3.37 -16.44
C VAL A 158 6.99 3.24 -16.97
N ASP A 159 7.52 4.33 -17.54
CA ASP A 159 8.82 4.38 -18.24
C ASP A 159 9.97 3.70 -17.47
N ILE A 160 10.03 3.92 -16.16
CA ILE A 160 11.11 3.37 -15.32
C ILE A 160 10.99 1.85 -15.12
N ASP A 161 9.76 1.34 -15.00
CA ASP A 161 9.52 -0.09 -14.87
C ASP A 161 9.74 -0.77 -16.23
N GLN A 162 9.26 -0.17 -17.32
CA GLN A 162 9.51 -0.62 -18.69
C GLN A 162 11.02 -0.71 -18.97
N ALA A 163 11.78 0.35 -18.69
CA ALA A 163 13.22 0.37 -18.88
C ALA A 163 13.94 -0.72 -18.06
N TYR A 164 13.48 -0.99 -16.83
CA TYR A 164 14.04 -2.06 -16.00
C TYR A 164 13.73 -3.44 -16.56
N VAL A 165 12.49 -3.68 -17.01
CA VAL A 165 12.08 -4.94 -17.64
C VAL A 165 12.92 -5.18 -18.90
N ASP A 166 13.05 -4.20 -19.77
CA ASP A 166 13.77 -4.38 -21.04
C ASP A 166 15.27 -4.57 -20.84
N ARG A 167 15.89 -3.79 -19.95
CA ARG A 167 17.35 -3.73 -19.83
C ARG A 167 17.93 -4.70 -18.82
N ARG A 168 17.16 -5.13 -17.81
CA ARG A 168 17.59 -6.15 -16.84
C ARG A 168 16.86 -7.47 -17.05
N VAL A 169 15.54 -7.46 -16.99
CA VAL A 169 14.75 -8.70 -16.89
C VAL A 169 14.78 -9.51 -18.19
N LEU A 170 14.47 -8.91 -19.34
CA LEU A 170 14.44 -9.62 -20.62
C LEU A 170 15.84 -10.05 -21.11
N LYS A 171 16.88 -9.34 -20.71
CA LYS A 171 18.26 -9.75 -21.00
C LYS A 171 18.66 -11.00 -20.21
N ALA A 172 18.29 -11.06 -18.93
CA ALA A 172 18.52 -12.22 -18.07
C ALA A 172 17.62 -13.42 -18.44
N PHE A 173 16.36 -13.12 -18.75
CA PHE A 173 15.28 -14.09 -18.91
C PHE A 173 14.55 -13.86 -20.24
N PRO A 174 15.16 -14.19 -21.38
CA PRO A 174 14.57 -13.94 -22.70
C PRO A 174 13.28 -14.72 -22.95
N ARG A 175 13.01 -15.76 -22.14
CA ARG A 175 11.76 -16.55 -22.18
C ARG A 175 10.71 -16.10 -21.16
N ALA A 176 10.94 -15.00 -20.44
CA ALA A 176 9.96 -14.50 -19.47
C ALA A 176 8.62 -14.21 -20.17
N LYS A 177 7.53 -14.67 -19.56
CA LYS A 177 6.17 -14.36 -19.97
C LYS A 177 5.77 -13.01 -19.39
N LEU A 178 5.78 -12.00 -20.25
CA LEU A 178 5.34 -10.66 -19.89
C LEU A 178 3.81 -10.59 -19.82
N VAL A 179 3.30 -9.98 -18.77
CA VAL A 179 1.87 -9.73 -18.54
C VAL A 179 1.68 -8.21 -18.42
N SER A 180 1.13 -7.61 -19.46
CA SER A 180 0.85 -6.17 -19.46
C SER A 180 -0.38 -5.86 -18.61
N VAL A 181 -0.23 -4.98 -17.63
CA VAL A 181 -1.30 -4.52 -16.73
C VAL A 181 -1.44 -3.00 -16.90
N ALA A 182 -2.06 -2.59 -18.01
CA ALA A 182 -2.22 -1.18 -18.36
C ALA A 182 -3.02 -0.41 -17.30
N ASN A 183 -2.54 0.76 -16.88
CA ASN A 183 -3.09 1.57 -15.77
C ASN A 183 -2.92 0.95 -14.38
N GLY A 184 -2.09 -0.09 -14.24
CA GLY A 184 -1.72 -0.63 -12.92
C GLY A 184 -0.73 0.24 -12.16
N LEU A 185 -0.09 1.20 -12.85
CA LEU A 185 1.03 2.00 -12.38
C LEU A 185 2.16 1.09 -11.85
N HIS A 186 3.05 1.61 -11.00
CA HIS A 186 4.08 0.77 -10.36
C HIS A 186 3.51 -0.35 -9.47
N GLY A 187 2.28 -0.18 -8.99
CA GLY A 187 1.62 -1.12 -8.07
C GLY A 187 0.69 -2.11 -8.76
N VAL A 188 1.14 -2.78 -9.83
CA VAL A 188 0.27 -3.65 -10.64
C VAL A 188 -0.42 -4.77 -9.85
N GLY A 189 0.26 -5.38 -8.87
CA GLY A 189 -0.37 -6.36 -7.98
C GLY A 189 -1.52 -5.77 -7.16
N ARG A 190 -1.41 -4.50 -6.74
CA ARG A 190 -2.47 -3.79 -6.01
C ARG A 190 -3.66 -3.51 -6.93
N ALA A 191 -3.41 -3.05 -8.16
CA ALA A 191 -4.47 -2.82 -9.15
C ALA A 191 -5.25 -4.12 -9.44
N MET A 192 -4.54 -5.22 -9.69
CA MET A 192 -5.14 -6.54 -9.88
C MET A 192 -5.92 -7.02 -8.65
N SER A 193 -5.49 -6.65 -7.43
CA SER A 193 -6.22 -6.97 -6.21
C SER A 193 -7.53 -6.20 -6.12
N TYR A 194 -7.54 -4.91 -6.46
CA TYR A 194 -8.76 -4.09 -6.47
C TYR A 194 -9.77 -4.58 -7.51
N SER A 195 -9.31 -5.07 -8.65
CA SER A 195 -10.18 -5.68 -9.66
C SER A 195 -10.54 -7.14 -9.37
N GLY A 196 -10.10 -7.72 -8.24
CA GLY A 196 -10.44 -9.09 -7.85
C GLY A 196 -9.74 -10.20 -8.65
N VAL A 197 -8.80 -9.86 -9.53
CA VAL A 197 -8.15 -10.81 -10.46
C VAL A 197 -6.80 -11.34 -9.97
N LEU A 198 -6.19 -10.70 -8.96
CA LEU A 198 -4.86 -11.11 -8.44
C LEU A 198 -4.85 -12.56 -7.91
N LYS A 199 -5.83 -12.91 -7.09
CA LYS A 199 -5.92 -14.26 -6.49
C LYS A 199 -6.04 -15.37 -7.55
N PRO A 200 -7.04 -15.34 -8.47
CA PRO A 200 -7.16 -16.38 -9.49
C PRO A 200 -5.93 -16.44 -10.40
N PHE A 201 -5.31 -15.29 -10.70
CA PHE A 201 -4.08 -15.22 -11.48
C PHE A 201 -2.92 -15.98 -10.82
N ILE A 202 -2.62 -15.70 -9.54
CA ILE A 202 -1.52 -16.39 -8.83
C ILE A 202 -1.81 -17.88 -8.71
N LEU A 203 -3.03 -18.26 -8.34
CA LEU A 203 -3.40 -19.67 -8.17
C LEU A 203 -3.28 -20.47 -9.47
N SER A 204 -3.69 -19.89 -10.60
CA SER A 204 -3.54 -20.54 -11.90
C SER A 204 -2.08 -20.88 -12.22
N ILE A 205 -1.15 -19.95 -11.95
CA ILE A 205 0.28 -20.17 -12.20
C ILE A 205 0.82 -21.26 -11.28
N LEU A 206 0.51 -21.20 -9.98
CA LEU A 206 1.02 -22.18 -9.02
C LEU A 206 0.52 -23.60 -9.34
N GLN A 207 -0.77 -23.73 -9.67
CA GLN A 207 -1.45 -25.01 -9.89
C GLN A 207 -1.17 -25.58 -11.29
N THR A 208 -1.33 -24.76 -12.33
CA THR A 208 -1.31 -25.23 -13.73
C THR A 208 -0.10 -24.75 -14.52
N GLY A 209 0.67 -23.79 -14.00
CA GLY A 209 1.75 -23.12 -14.75
C GLY A 209 1.24 -22.09 -15.75
N ASN A 210 -0.08 -21.89 -15.87
CA ASN A 210 -0.66 -21.03 -16.90
C ASN A 210 -1.02 -19.66 -16.37
N VAL A 211 -0.74 -18.66 -17.20
CA VAL A 211 -1.28 -17.31 -17.06
C VAL A 211 -2.67 -17.28 -17.66
N ILE A 212 -3.65 -16.79 -16.89
CA ILE A 212 -5.02 -16.59 -17.36
C ILE A 212 -5.17 -15.20 -17.98
N GLU A 213 -6.16 -15.07 -18.85
CA GLU A 213 -6.66 -13.77 -19.28
C GLU A 213 -7.45 -13.12 -18.15
N PHE A 214 -7.36 -11.79 -18.07
CA PHE A 214 -8.09 -11.00 -17.09
C PHE A 214 -8.23 -9.57 -17.62
N GLU A 215 -9.21 -8.85 -17.07
CA GLU A 215 -9.35 -7.42 -17.24
C GLU A 215 -9.20 -6.75 -15.88
N ILE A 216 -8.56 -5.58 -15.86
CA ILE A 216 -8.55 -4.72 -14.70
C ILE A 216 -9.54 -3.58 -14.91
N ASP A 217 -10.21 -3.18 -13.85
CA ASP A 217 -11.00 -1.94 -13.80
C ASP A 217 -10.17 -0.89 -13.05
N PRO A 218 -9.52 0.04 -13.77
CA PRO A 218 -8.69 1.07 -13.15
C PRO A 218 -9.50 1.98 -12.22
N SER A 219 -10.81 2.06 -12.43
CA SER A 219 -11.70 2.92 -11.65
C SER A 219 -11.98 2.38 -10.24
N LEU A 220 -11.59 1.13 -9.96
CA LEU A 220 -11.57 0.54 -8.62
C LEU A 220 -10.25 0.82 -7.87
N ASP A 221 -9.20 1.26 -8.57
CA ASP A 221 -7.95 1.63 -7.93
C ASP A 221 -8.02 3.09 -7.42
N PRO A 222 -7.88 3.34 -6.11
CA PRO A 222 -7.94 4.69 -5.56
C PRO A 222 -6.87 5.61 -6.18
N ARG A 223 -5.71 5.07 -6.57
CA ARG A 223 -4.62 5.87 -7.16
C ARG A 223 -5.04 6.55 -8.46
N HIS A 224 -5.83 5.87 -9.29
CA HIS A 224 -6.31 6.42 -10.55
C HIS A 224 -7.26 7.60 -10.30
N SER A 225 -8.21 7.43 -9.39
CA SER A 225 -9.12 8.51 -9.00
C SER A 225 -8.37 9.67 -8.32
N GLY A 226 -7.32 9.38 -7.55
CA GLY A 226 -6.45 10.37 -6.93
C GLY A 226 -5.65 11.22 -7.92
N GLU A 227 -5.00 10.59 -8.89
CA GLU A 227 -4.27 11.27 -9.97
C GLU A 227 -5.20 12.18 -10.79
N GLN A 228 -6.38 11.67 -11.14
CA GLN A 228 -7.41 12.47 -11.82
C GLN A 228 -7.87 13.63 -10.94
N ALA A 229 -8.10 13.41 -9.64
CA ALA A 229 -8.48 14.46 -8.71
C ALA A 229 -7.44 15.59 -8.65
N LEU A 230 -6.14 15.24 -8.62
CA LEU A 230 -5.06 16.22 -8.60
C LEU A 230 -4.99 17.00 -9.92
N LYS A 231 -5.19 16.32 -11.05
CA LYS A 231 -5.25 16.95 -12.37
C LYS A 231 -6.37 18.00 -12.42
N GLU A 232 -7.60 17.60 -12.09
CA GLU A 232 -8.76 18.50 -12.06
C GLU A 232 -8.56 19.66 -11.09
N TYR A 233 -7.92 19.40 -9.94
CA TYR A 233 -7.59 20.45 -8.97
C TYR A 233 -6.65 21.51 -9.57
N ASN A 234 -5.59 21.08 -10.27
CA ASN A 234 -4.61 21.96 -10.90
C ASN A 234 -5.20 22.75 -12.08
N GLU A 235 -6.18 22.17 -12.79
CA GLU A 235 -6.92 22.83 -13.86
C GLU A 235 -8.00 23.80 -13.34
N GLY A 236 -8.26 23.81 -12.02
CA GLY A 236 -9.22 24.69 -11.37
C GLY A 236 -10.65 24.15 -11.31
N ASN A 237 -10.88 22.91 -11.74
CA ASN A 237 -12.17 22.23 -11.74
C ASN A 237 -12.47 21.65 -10.34
N LEU A 238 -12.66 22.53 -9.34
CA LEU A 238 -12.67 22.16 -7.92
C LEU A 238 -13.75 21.14 -7.54
N GLU A 239 -14.93 21.19 -8.17
CA GLU A 239 -16.02 20.25 -7.90
C GLU A 239 -15.69 18.84 -8.42
N ALA A 240 -15.14 18.74 -9.63
CA ALA A 240 -14.71 17.46 -10.21
C ALA A 240 -13.56 16.86 -9.38
N ALA A 241 -12.58 17.70 -9.01
CA ALA A 241 -11.48 17.32 -8.14
C ALA A 241 -11.96 16.76 -6.80
N GLN A 242 -12.95 17.39 -6.17
CA GLN A 242 -13.53 16.91 -4.92
C GLN A 242 -14.19 15.53 -5.10
N LYS A 243 -15.06 15.38 -6.11
CA LYS A 243 -15.77 14.11 -6.37
C LYS A 243 -14.81 12.94 -6.60
N LEU A 244 -13.76 13.17 -7.37
CA LEU A 244 -12.73 12.16 -7.64
C LEU A 244 -11.90 11.83 -6.40
N ALA A 245 -11.53 12.84 -5.60
CA ALA A 245 -10.82 12.61 -4.36
C ALA A 245 -11.67 11.83 -3.34
N GLU A 246 -12.95 12.18 -3.19
CA GLU A 246 -13.89 11.43 -2.34
C GLU A 246 -14.06 9.98 -2.81
N ARG A 247 -14.16 9.75 -4.12
CA ARG A 247 -14.18 8.41 -4.69
C ARG A 247 -12.91 7.62 -4.36
N SER A 248 -11.74 8.22 -4.54
CA SER A 248 -10.46 7.60 -4.16
C SER A 248 -10.45 7.22 -2.68
N LEU A 249 -10.83 8.14 -1.79
CA LEU A 249 -10.86 7.92 -0.35
C LEU A 249 -11.85 6.81 0.06
N GLY A 250 -13.01 6.74 -0.61
CA GLY A 250 -13.97 5.64 -0.45
C GLY A 250 -13.41 4.27 -0.87
N ALA A 251 -12.46 4.23 -1.81
CA ALA A 251 -11.77 3.02 -2.26
C ALA A 251 -10.46 2.73 -1.49
N GLY A 252 -10.23 3.41 -0.36
CA GLY A 252 -9.06 3.23 0.51
C GLY A 252 -8.04 4.35 0.46
N GLY A 253 -8.20 5.30 -0.47
CA GLY A 253 -7.43 6.52 -0.55
C GLY A 253 -6.03 6.39 -1.15
N ASP A 254 -5.48 7.55 -1.50
CA ASP A 254 -4.12 7.74 -1.99
C ASP A 254 -3.61 9.14 -1.61
N GLU A 255 -2.31 9.40 -1.75
CA GLU A 255 -1.70 10.67 -1.35
C GLU A 255 -2.26 11.88 -2.09
N ASN A 256 -2.61 11.73 -3.37
CA ASN A 256 -3.15 12.82 -4.18
C ASN A 256 -4.56 13.19 -3.73
N SER A 257 -5.42 12.21 -3.45
CA SER A 257 -6.76 12.49 -2.92
C SER A 257 -6.71 13.14 -1.53
N VAL A 258 -5.79 12.73 -0.64
CA VAL A 258 -5.58 13.42 0.66
C VAL A 258 -5.14 14.87 0.44
N PHE A 259 -4.16 15.08 -0.44
CA PHE A 259 -3.66 16.42 -0.78
C PHE A 259 -4.76 17.32 -1.33
N VAL A 260 -5.53 16.82 -2.32
CA VAL A 260 -6.61 17.58 -2.97
C VAL A 260 -7.67 17.97 -1.95
N ILE A 261 -8.15 17.03 -1.13
CA ILE A 261 -9.12 17.34 -0.07
C ILE A 261 -8.54 18.38 0.90
N SER A 262 -7.30 18.19 1.36
CA SER A 262 -6.64 19.14 2.27
C SER A 262 -6.61 20.56 1.69
N ARG A 263 -6.21 20.72 0.43
CA ARG A 263 -6.18 22.03 -0.24
C ARG A 263 -7.55 22.63 -0.47
N LEU A 264 -8.55 21.82 -0.82
CA LEU A 264 -9.94 22.27 -0.93
C LEU A 264 -10.47 22.76 0.43
N CYS A 265 -10.11 22.09 1.53
CA CYS A 265 -10.42 22.55 2.89
C CYS A 265 -9.81 23.93 3.15
N GLU A 266 -8.52 24.10 2.88
CA GLU A 266 -7.80 25.37 3.09
C GLU A 266 -8.42 26.52 2.30
N ARG A 267 -8.74 26.30 1.01
CA ARG A 267 -9.39 27.32 0.17
C ARG A 267 -10.77 27.72 0.70
N ARG A 268 -11.57 26.75 1.19
CA ARG A 268 -12.86 27.06 1.80
C ARG A 268 -12.70 27.90 3.06
N LEU A 269 -11.76 27.54 3.93
CA LEU A 269 -11.47 28.28 5.16
C LEU A 269 -11.02 29.72 4.91
N THR A 270 -10.36 30.03 3.80
CA THR A 270 -9.97 31.40 3.44
C THR A 270 -11.12 32.20 2.82
N THR A 271 -12.09 31.55 2.17
CA THR A 271 -13.30 32.22 1.63
C THR A 271 -14.36 32.53 2.68
N VAL A 272 -14.35 31.83 3.82
CA VAL A 272 -15.19 32.17 4.97
C VAL A 272 -14.65 33.46 5.58
N ASN A 273 -15.36 34.57 5.35
CA ASN A 273 -15.00 35.87 5.90
C ASN A 273 -15.00 35.80 7.45
N PRO A 274 -13.84 35.91 8.15
CA PRO A 274 -13.79 35.80 9.60
C PRO A 274 -14.48 36.96 10.32
N THR A 275 -14.83 38.02 9.58
CA THR A 275 -15.41 39.24 10.14
C THR A 275 -16.93 39.18 10.32
N THR A 276 -17.62 38.26 9.64
CA THR A 276 -19.08 38.09 9.82
C THR A 276 -19.46 37.24 11.04
N TYR A 277 -18.56 36.36 11.52
CA TYR A 277 -18.74 35.65 12.79
C TYR A 277 -17.42 35.56 13.54
N LYS A 278 -17.29 36.31 14.65
CA LYS A 278 -16.12 36.29 15.53
C LYS A 278 -16.04 34.94 16.24
N ILE A 279 -15.38 33.95 15.63
CA ILE A 279 -14.89 32.79 16.37
C ILE A 279 -13.78 33.28 17.29
N ASP A 280 -13.94 33.07 18.59
CA ASP A 280 -12.91 33.38 19.57
C ASP A 280 -11.59 32.65 19.20
N PRO A 281 -10.45 33.37 19.11
CA PRO A 281 -9.17 32.78 18.75
C PRO A 281 -8.74 31.59 19.64
N THR A 282 -9.22 31.54 20.88
CA THR A 282 -9.01 30.45 21.82
C THR A 282 -9.77 29.20 21.42
N ILE A 283 -11.01 29.34 20.96
CA ILE A 283 -11.83 28.23 20.44
C ILE A 283 -11.19 27.67 19.17
N ARG A 284 -10.74 28.54 18.26
CA ARG A 284 -9.99 28.13 17.06
C ARG A 284 -8.74 27.33 17.42
N LYS A 285 -7.93 27.85 18.36
CA LYS A 285 -6.68 27.20 18.79
C LYS A 285 -6.94 25.88 19.54
N TYR A 286 -8.05 25.79 20.26
CA TYR A 286 -8.48 24.58 20.95
C TYR A 286 -8.96 23.51 19.97
N PHE A 287 -9.81 23.87 18.99
CA PHE A 287 -10.28 22.95 17.96
C PHE A 287 -9.11 22.35 17.16
N LEU A 288 -8.18 23.21 16.71
CA LEU A 288 -6.96 22.77 16.03
C LEU A 288 -6.09 21.87 16.92
N ARG A 289 -5.99 22.16 18.23
CA ARG A 289 -5.25 21.32 19.19
C ARG A 289 -5.92 19.98 19.45
N GLN A 290 -7.24 19.93 19.58
CA GLN A 290 -7.97 18.69 19.83
C GLN A 290 -8.02 17.82 18.58
N PHE A 291 -8.16 18.44 17.41
CA PHE A 291 -8.03 17.77 16.13
C PHE A 291 -6.64 17.17 15.97
N ALA A 292 -5.56 17.96 16.16
CA ALA A 292 -4.18 17.46 16.12
C ALA A 292 -3.91 16.34 17.14
N LYS A 293 -4.47 16.43 18.37
CA LYS A 293 -4.37 15.37 19.38
C LYS A 293 -5.13 14.09 18.99
N LYS A 294 -6.27 14.22 18.31
CA LYS A 294 -7.07 13.08 17.85
C LYS A 294 -6.38 12.42 16.67
N SER A 295 -5.90 13.19 15.70
CA SER A 295 -5.06 12.72 14.57
C SER A 295 -3.78 12.03 15.02
N ALA A 296 -3.12 12.52 16.08
CA ALA A 296 -1.91 11.91 16.64
C ALA A 296 -2.15 10.57 17.36
N LYS A 297 -3.41 10.19 17.61
CA LYS A 297 -3.79 8.90 18.23
C LYS A 297 -4.27 7.87 17.21
N LEU A 298 -4.37 8.24 15.94
CA LEU A 298 -4.86 7.36 14.88
C LEU A 298 -3.70 6.52 14.38
N GLN A 299 -3.98 5.23 14.14
CA GLN A 299 -2.95 4.24 13.81
C GLN A 299 -2.65 4.18 12.31
N SER A 300 -3.47 4.81 11.47
CA SER A 300 -3.30 4.81 10.00
C SER A 300 -3.56 6.18 9.38
N ASP A 301 -2.91 6.45 8.25
CA ASP A 301 -3.12 7.67 7.45
C ASP A 301 -4.56 7.78 6.92
N THR A 302 -5.22 6.64 6.70
CA THR A 302 -6.64 6.56 6.31
C THR A 302 -7.55 7.12 7.41
N ASP A 303 -7.30 6.80 8.68
CA ASP A 303 -8.10 7.30 9.79
C ASP A 303 -7.94 8.82 9.98
N VAL A 304 -6.71 9.33 9.81
CA VAL A 304 -6.41 10.78 9.85
C VAL A 304 -7.20 11.49 8.75
N THR A 305 -7.23 10.89 7.57
CA THR A 305 -7.94 11.44 6.41
C THR A 305 -9.46 11.38 6.56
N MET A 306 -10.02 10.27 7.05
CA MET A 306 -11.45 10.16 7.35
C MET A 306 -11.90 11.13 8.45
N ASN A 307 -11.05 11.41 9.43
CA ASN A 307 -11.34 12.46 10.43
C ASN A 307 -11.24 13.88 9.82
N LEU A 308 -10.35 14.12 8.86
CA LEU A 308 -10.31 15.39 8.12
C LEU A 308 -11.57 15.59 7.27
N ILE A 309 -12.07 14.53 6.62
CA ILE A 309 -13.33 14.54 5.89
C ILE A 309 -14.52 14.74 6.85
N ASP A 310 -14.60 13.98 7.95
CA ASP A 310 -15.66 14.13 8.96
C ASP A 310 -15.66 15.54 9.58
N ALA A 311 -14.48 16.11 9.85
CA ALA A 311 -14.37 17.50 10.28
C ALA A 311 -14.81 18.48 9.20
N ASN A 312 -14.46 18.26 7.92
CA ASN A 312 -14.93 19.09 6.81
C ASN A 312 -16.45 19.03 6.69
N CYS A 313 -17.03 17.83 6.72
CA CYS A 313 -18.46 17.58 6.68
C CYS A 313 -19.21 18.18 7.88
N ARG A 314 -18.60 18.21 9.07
CA ARG A 314 -19.20 18.80 10.27
C ARG A 314 -19.03 20.32 10.37
N ILE A 315 -17.96 20.87 9.78
CA ILE A 315 -17.78 22.32 9.64
C ILE A 315 -18.84 22.91 8.70
N LEU A 316 -19.41 22.11 7.78
CA LEU A 316 -20.50 22.53 6.89
C LEU A 316 -21.83 22.85 7.62
N ASN A 317 -22.06 22.36 8.85
CA ASN A 317 -23.15 22.85 9.70
C ASN A 317 -22.57 23.58 10.90
N PHE A 318 -22.42 24.90 10.76
CA PHE A 318 -21.83 25.78 11.78
C PHE A 318 -22.58 25.70 13.14
N GLU A 319 -23.90 25.46 13.12
CA GLU A 319 -24.70 25.19 14.33
C GLU A 319 -24.20 23.94 15.07
N THR A 320 -23.89 22.86 14.34
CA THR A 320 -23.40 21.61 14.92
C THR A 320 -21.98 21.75 15.47
N ALA A 321 -21.11 22.53 14.82
CA ALA A 321 -19.74 22.79 15.30
C ALA A 321 -19.72 23.66 16.58
N HIS A 322 -20.62 24.64 16.67
CA HIS A 322 -20.82 25.47 17.87
C HIS A 322 -21.37 24.64 19.04
N ASP A 323 -22.37 23.79 18.78
CA ASP A 323 -22.97 22.92 19.80
C ASP A 323 -22.00 21.82 20.26
N LEU A 324 -21.16 21.28 19.38
CA LEU A 324 -20.11 20.33 19.77
C LEU A 324 -19.02 20.99 20.64
N ALA A 325 -18.65 22.23 20.32
CA ALA A 325 -17.68 22.99 21.11
C ALA A 325 -18.24 23.35 22.50
N TYR A 326 -19.55 23.61 22.60
CA TYR A 326 -20.25 23.86 23.86
C TYR A 326 -20.44 22.57 24.69
N PHE A 327 -20.79 21.45 24.03
CA PHE A 327 -20.98 20.13 24.65
C PHE A 327 -19.67 19.57 25.24
N LEU A 328 -18.54 19.78 24.58
CA LEU A 328 -17.23 19.29 25.01
C LEU A 328 -16.56 20.15 26.10
N SER A 329 -17.25 21.19 26.60
CA SER A 329 -16.70 22.19 27.54
C SER A 329 -17.27 22.12 28.97
N ILE A 330 -17.87 21.01 29.41
CA ILE A 330 -18.42 20.92 30.78
C ILE A 330 -17.67 19.90 31.64
N LYS A 331 -16.90 20.41 32.61
CA LYS A 331 -16.89 19.83 33.97
C LYS A 331 -18.12 20.41 34.70
N GLU A 332 -18.90 19.55 35.35
CA GLU A 332 -20.24 19.83 35.89
C GLU A 332 -20.40 21.18 36.63
N PRO A 333 -21.50 21.93 36.39
CA PRO A 333 -21.92 23.00 37.28
C PRO A 333 -23.26 22.67 37.95
N SER A 334 -23.28 22.76 39.27
CA SER A 334 -24.48 22.78 40.10
C SER A 334 -25.16 24.15 40.02
N ASN A 335 -26.13 24.34 39.11
CA ASN A 335 -27.04 25.51 39.19
C ASN A 335 -28.32 25.34 38.34
N ASP A 336 -29.45 25.82 38.86
CA ASP A 336 -30.79 25.73 38.23
C ASP A 336 -30.89 26.48 36.89
N ASP A 337 -29.95 27.39 36.59
CA ASP A 337 -29.84 28.06 35.29
C ASP A 337 -29.48 27.09 34.15
N VAL A 338 -28.74 26.02 34.47
CA VAL A 338 -28.40 24.94 33.53
C VAL A 338 -29.62 24.06 33.26
N LYS A 339 -30.49 23.86 34.26
CA LYS A 339 -31.74 23.10 34.15
C LYS A 339 -32.73 23.81 33.21
N ASN A 340 -32.82 25.13 33.30
CA ASN A 340 -33.65 25.94 32.40
C ASN A 340 -33.11 25.98 30.96
N LYS A 341 -31.78 25.99 30.77
CA LYS A 341 -31.15 25.88 29.45
C LYS A 341 -31.33 24.49 28.83
N LEU A 342 -31.25 23.42 29.63
CA LEU A 342 -31.56 22.04 29.22
C LEU A 342 -33.02 21.85 28.78
N ILE A 343 -33.97 22.50 29.47
CA ILE A 343 -35.38 22.49 29.06
C ILE A 343 -35.57 23.15 27.68
N ARG A 344 -34.82 24.22 27.40
CA ARG A 344 -34.87 24.95 26.11
C ARG A 344 -34.29 24.12 24.96
N VAL A 345 -33.14 23.47 25.19
CA VAL A 345 -32.50 22.56 24.21
C VAL A 345 -33.38 21.33 23.93
N ARG A 346 -33.97 20.71 24.96
CA ARG A 346 -34.91 19.59 24.78
C ARG A 346 -36.16 19.98 24.00
N ARG A 347 -36.57 21.24 24.04
CA ARG A 347 -37.72 21.76 23.27
C ARG A 347 -37.37 21.94 21.80
N ILE A 348 -36.14 22.35 21.51
CA ILE A 348 -35.60 22.47 20.14
C ILE A 348 -35.39 21.09 19.53
N ILE A 349 -34.81 20.14 20.26
CA ILE A 349 -34.62 18.77 19.80
C ILE A 349 -35.95 18.10 19.47
N ARG A 350 -36.95 18.17 20.35
CA ARG A 350 -38.30 17.63 20.06
C ARG A 350 -38.99 18.31 18.88
N HIS A 351 -38.70 19.59 18.65
CA HIS A 351 -39.24 20.30 17.49
C HIS A 351 -38.58 19.81 16.20
N LEU A 352 -37.26 19.61 16.20
CA LEU A 352 -36.52 19.06 15.06
C LEU A 352 -36.90 17.59 14.79
N GLU A 353 -37.07 16.76 15.82
CA GLU A 353 -37.58 15.38 15.70
C GLU A 353 -39.03 15.32 15.22
N SER A 354 -39.84 16.36 15.46
CA SER A 354 -41.21 16.45 14.93
C SER A 354 -41.28 16.89 13.46
N LEU A 355 -40.16 17.32 12.89
CA LEU A 355 -40.06 17.76 11.50
C LEU A 355 -39.52 16.68 10.55
N GLY A 356 -39.19 15.48 11.05
CA GLY A 356 -38.81 14.32 10.23
C GLY A 356 -37.80 13.41 10.90
#